data_AF-A0A0L6V8P6-F1
#
_entry.id   AF-A0A0L6V8P6-F1
#
_cell.length_a   1.000
_cell.length_b   1.000
_cell.length_c   1.000
_cell.angle_alpha   90.00
_cell.angle_beta   90.00
_cell.angle_gamma   90.00
#
_symmetry.space_group_name_H-M   'P 1'
#
loop_
_entity.id
_entity.type
_entity.pdbx_description
1 polymer ?
#
loop_
_entity_poly.entity_id
_entity_poly.type
_entity_poly.pdbx_seq_one_letter_code
_entity_poly.pdbx_strand_id
1 'polypeptide(L)'
;MTPFNPEVALENLFFSRKKIAMEAHYLHKSHSHHIKNVVKEIKQIGFTLDVWTSPNTIAFLGIMAHAITNSWDLIDVVIEMPQVHSSHTGYNFSKVLFEFLNSYNLTNFLVSITANNTSYNSTLAARVEQILDSEEAEDNSPVGETPGKS
;
A
#
# COMPACT_ATOMS: atom_id res chain seq x y z
N MET A 1 36.29 -1.39 -41.54
CA MET A 1 35.57 -2.27 -40.59
C MET A 1 36.46 -2.38 -39.36
N THR A 2 36.25 -1.50 -38.38
CA THR A 2 37.05 -1.45 -37.15
C THR A 2 36.64 -2.62 -36.23
N PRO A 3 37.58 -3.35 -35.64
CA PRO A 3 37.26 -4.44 -34.74
C PRO A 3 36.75 -3.89 -33.40
N PHE A 4 35.69 -4.53 -32.89
CA PHE A 4 35.10 -4.29 -31.58
C PHE A 4 36.18 -4.37 -30.48
N ASN A 5 36.29 -3.34 -29.65
CA ASN A 5 37.22 -3.26 -28.54
C ASN A 5 36.83 -4.29 -27.44
N PRO A 6 37.71 -5.26 -27.09
CA PRO A 6 37.42 -6.29 -26.08
C PRO A 6 37.44 -5.76 -24.63
N GLU A 7 37.91 -4.55 -24.36
CA GLU A 7 37.92 -4.00 -23.00
C GLU A 7 36.55 -3.55 -22.49
N VAL A 8 35.54 -3.42 -23.36
CA VAL A 8 34.16 -3.09 -22.95
C VAL A 8 33.42 -4.32 -22.39
N ALA A 9 34.02 -5.52 -22.44
CA ALA A 9 33.35 -6.78 -22.12
C ALA A 9 33.46 -7.25 -20.66
N LEU A 10 34.09 -6.49 -19.75
CA LEU A 10 34.46 -6.98 -18.41
C LEU A 10 33.88 -6.21 -17.22
N GLU A 11 32.89 -5.33 -17.42
CA GLU A 11 32.08 -4.76 -16.32
C GLU A 11 30.61 -5.20 -16.32
N ASN A 12 30.25 -6.18 -17.16
CA ASN A 12 28.97 -6.86 -17.02
C ASN A 12 29.03 -7.78 -15.80
N LEU A 13 28.67 -7.25 -14.63
CA LEU A 13 28.31 -8.07 -13.48
C LEU A 13 27.15 -8.99 -13.93
N PHE A 14 27.48 -10.21 -14.35
CA PHE A 14 26.53 -11.25 -14.69
C PHE A 14 25.86 -11.74 -13.40
N PHE A 15 24.98 -10.92 -12.83
CA PHE A 15 24.12 -11.35 -11.75
C PHE A 15 23.18 -12.44 -12.29
N SER A 16 23.20 -13.62 -11.67
CA SER A 16 22.22 -14.65 -11.99
C SER A 16 20.80 -14.12 -11.73
N ARG A 17 19.80 -14.61 -12.47
CA ARG A 17 18.38 -14.25 -12.23
C ARG A 17 17.98 -14.43 -10.76
N LYS A 18 18.51 -15.47 -10.11
CA LYS A 18 18.30 -15.74 -8.68
C LYS A 18 18.85 -14.62 -7.81
N LYS A 19 20.07 -14.14 -8.11
CA LYS A 19 20.69 -13.06 -7.35
C LYS A 19 19.94 -11.75 -7.55
N ILE A 20 19.56 -11.40 -8.78
CA ILE A 20 18.73 -10.21 -9.05
C ILE A 20 17.39 -10.27 -8.31
N ALA A 21 16.68 -11.40 -8.38
CA ALA A 21 15.41 -11.56 -7.70
C ALA A 21 15.55 -11.44 -6.17
N MET A 22 16.62 -11.98 -5.62
CA MET A 22 16.92 -11.89 -4.18
C MET A 22 17.24 -10.45 -3.76
N GLU A 23 18.07 -9.72 -4.52
CA GLU A 23 18.35 -8.30 -4.25
C GLU A 23 17.08 -7.46 -4.34
N ALA A 24 16.26 -7.65 -5.38
CA ALA A 24 14.97 -6.96 -5.50
C ALA A 24 14.05 -7.23 -4.31
N HIS A 25 13.99 -8.48 -3.84
CA HIS A 25 13.23 -8.86 -2.65
C HIS A 25 13.75 -8.15 -1.38
N TYR A 26 15.08 -8.10 -1.17
CA TYR A 26 15.65 -7.41 -0.01
C TYR A 26 15.45 -5.90 -0.07
N LEU A 27 15.60 -5.29 -1.25
CA LEU A 27 15.32 -3.86 -1.45
C LEU A 27 13.87 -3.54 -1.15
N HIS A 28 12.92 -4.33 -1.65
CA HIS A 28 11.50 -4.18 -1.32
C HIS A 28 11.26 -4.29 0.18
N LYS A 29 11.78 -5.33 0.85
CA LYS A 29 11.62 -5.51 2.29
C LYS A 29 12.18 -4.35 3.11
N SER A 30 13.37 -3.86 2.73
CA SER A 30 14.01 -2.71 3.39
C SER A 30 13.21 -1.43 3.17
N HIS A 31 12.73 -1.20 1.95
CA HIS A 31 11.90 -0.06 1.59
C HIS A 31 10.56 -0.05 2.35
N SER A 32 9.84 -1.18 2.38
CA SER A 32 8.59 -1.29 3.14
C SER A 32 8.79 -1.04 4.63
N HIS A 33 9.90 -1.52 5.22
CA HIS A 33 10.22 -1.24 6.61
C HIS A 33 10.53 0.25 6.85
N HIS A 34 11.29 0.88 5.95
CA HIS A 34 11.58 2.30 6.01
C HIS A 34 10.31 3.15 5.93
N ILE A 35 9.44 2.86 4.94
CA ILE A 35 8.17 3.56 4.78
C ILE A 35 7.29 3.41 6.00
N LYS A 36 7.18 2.20 6.58
CA LYS A 36 6.42 1.99 7.82
C LYS A 36 6.83 2.95 8.93
N ASN A 37 8.13 3.21 9.05
CA ASN A 37 8.63 4.15 10.06
C ASN A 37 8.33 5.61 9.69
N VAL A 38 8.46 5.97 8.41
CA VAL A 38 8.15 7.33 7.92
C VAL A 38 6.68 7.67 8.13
N VAL A 39 5.76 6.76 7.76
CA VAL A 39 4.31 7.03 7.82
C VAL A 39 3.74 6.98 9.23
N LYS A 40 4.44 6.34 10.18
CA LYS A 40 3.98 6.21 11.57
C LYS A 40 3.82 7.57 12.28
N GLU A 41 4.65 8.54 11.94
CA GLU A 41 4.64 9.87 12.55
C GLU A 41 3.62 10.81 11.89
N ILE A 42 2.98 10.37 10.80
CA ILE A 42 2.05 11.18 10.02
C ILE A 42 0.62 10.94 10.50
N LYS A 43 -0.15 12.03 10.66
CA LYS A 43 -1.54 11.98 11.14
C LYS A 43 -2.59 12.17 10.06
N GLN A 44 -2.18 12.61 8.87
CA GLN A 44 -3.07 12.88 7.75
C GLN A 44 -2.43 12.36 6.46
N ILE A 45 -3.04 11.34 5.87
CA ILE A 45 -2.53 10.67 4.68
C ILE A 45 -3.65 10.57 3.66
N GLY A 46 -3.40 11.11 2.46
CA GLY A 46 -4.20 10.84 1.28
C GLY A 46 -3.61 9.66 0.51
N PHE A 47 -4.46 8.83 -0.10
CA PHE A 47 -3.98 7.70 -0.90
C PHE A 47 -4.43 7.83 -2.34
N THR A 48 -3.53 7.52 -3.27
CA THR A 48 -3.87 7.30 -4.67
C THR A 48 -3.84 5.81 -4.99
N LEU A 49 -4.91 5.33 -5.61
CA LEU A 49 -5.10 3.94 -5.98
C LEU A 49 -5.13 3.81 -7.50
N ASP A 50 -4.30 2.91 -8.02
CA ASP A 50 -4.33 2.53 -9.43
C ASP A 50 -4.48 1.02 -9.55
N VAL A 51 -5.41 0.58 -10.39
CA VAL A 51 -5.60 -0.85 -10.66
C VAL A 51 -5.25 -1.11 -12.11
N TRP A 52 -4.36 -2.06 -12.31
CA TRP A 52 -4.02 -2.54 -13.65
C TRP A 52 -3.96 -4.06 -13.69
N THR A 53 -4.25 -4.60 -14.86
CA THR A 53 -4.05 -6.01 -15.17
C THR A 53 -2.83 -6.11 -16.07
N SER A 54 -1.82 -6.82 -15.61
CA SER A 54 -0.60 -7.06 -16.37
C SER A 54 -0.83 -8.01 -17.56
N PRO A 55 0.09 -8.06 -18.54
CA PRO A 55 -0.08 -8.88 -19.74
C PRO A 55 -0.24 -10.38 -19.48
N ASN A 56 0.23 -10.89 -18.34
CA ASN A 56 0.06 -12.27 -17.92
C ASN A 56 -1.24 -12.50 -17.12
N THR A 57 -2.21 -11.59 -17.25
CA THR A 57 -3.54 -11.63 -16.61
C THR A 57 -3.53 -11.53 -15.08
N ILE A 58 -2.43 -11.08 -14.49
CA ILE A 58 -2.36 -10.82 -13.05
C ILE A 58 -2.79 -9.38 -12.76
N ALA A 59 -3.76 -9.23 -11.86
CA ALA A 59 -4.25 -7.96 -11.37
C ALA A 59 -3.40 -7.43 -10.21
N PHE A 60 -3.10 -6.14 -10.25
CA PHE A 60 -2.40 -5.42 -9.19
C PHE A 60 -3.19 -4.18 -8.77
N LEU A 61 -3.09 -3.85 -7.48
CA LEU A 61 -3.52 -2.57 -6.93
C LEU A 61 -2.26 -1.84 -6.49
N GLY A 62 -1.95 -0.70 -7.09
CA GLY A 62 -0.92 0.21 -6.59
C GLY A 62 -1.51 1.12 -5.53
N ILE A 63 -0.85 1.20 -4.37
CA ILE A 63 -1.23 2.05 -3.25
C ILE A 63 -0.11 3.07 -3.04
N MET A 64 -0.40 4.32 -3.37
CA MET A 64 0.50 5.45 -3.18
C MET A 64 -0.01 6.31 -2.03
N ALA A 65 0.89 6.77 -1.16
CA ALA A 65 0.55 7.65 -0.05
C ALA A 65 1.11 9.05 -0.28
N HIS A 66 0.30 10.03 0.09
CA HIS A 66 0.58 11.44 -0.01
C HIS A 66 0.39 12.09 1.36
N ALA A 67 1.40 12.81 1.83
CA ALA A 67 1.34 13.51 3.09
C ALA A 67 2.32 14.68 3.14
N ILE A 68 2.15 15.56 4.12
CA ILE A 68 3.10 16.62 4.46
C ILE A 68 3.63 16.34 5.86
N THR A 69 4.95 16.28 6.01
CA THR A 69 5.59 16.06 7.32
C THR A 69 5.52 17.32 8.19
N ASN A 70 5.85 17.17 9.47
CA ASN A 70 6.01 18.31 10.39
C ASN A 70 7.13 19.28 9.94
N SER A 71 8.09 18.80 9.15
CA SER A 71 9.16 19.61 8.55
C SER A 71 8.76 20.27 7.24
N TRP A 72 7.48 20.19 6.84
CA TRP A 72 6.95 20.70 5.57
C TRP A 72 7.50 20.00 4.31
N ASP A 73 7.95 18.75 4.45
CA ASP A 73 8.38 17.94 3.33
C ASP A 73 7.20 17.16 2.74
N LEU A 74 7.11 17.13 1.42
CA LEU A 74 6.13 16.32 0.71
C LEU A 74 6.57 14.85 0.73
N ILE A 75 5.66 13.99 1.18
CA ILE A 75 5.74 12.55 0.99
C ILE A 75 4.85 12.20 -0.17
N ASP A 76 5.44 11.53 -1.16
CA ASP A 76 4.77 10.99 -2.33
C ASP A 76 5.45 9.66 -2.70
N VAL A 77 4.88 8.54 -2.22
CA VAL A 77 5.57 7.25 -2.28
C VAL A 77 4.62 6.08 -2.48
N VAL A 78 5.05 5.11 -3.29
CA VAL A 78 4.37 3.80 -3.40
C VAL A 78 4.65 3.01 -2.13
N ILE A 79 3.59 2.72 -1.35
CA ILE A 79 3.72 1.97 -0.11
C ILE A 79 3.58 0.47 -0.35
N GLU A 80 2.62 0.07 -1.17
CA GLU A 80 2.29 -1.35 -1.37
C GLU A 80 1.76 -1.59 -2.80
N MET A 81 2.01 -2.78 -3.34
CA MET A 81 1.50 -3.20 -4.64
C MET A 81 0.94 -4.63 -4.56
N PRO A 82 -0.15 -4.87 -3.80
CA PRO A 82 -0.69 -6.21 -3.65
C PRO A 82 -1.24 -6.76 -4.97
N GLN A 83 -1.03 -8.06 -5.18
CA GLN A 83 -1.73 -8.82 -6.20
C GLN A 83 -3.19 -9.03 -5.78
N VAL A 84 -4.12 -8.72 -6.66
CA VAL A 84 -5.55 -8.94 -6.44
C VAL A 84 -5.94 -10.28 -7.04
N HIS A 85 -6.36 -11.22 -6.18
CA HIS A 85 -6.62 -12.62 -6.58
C HIS A 85 -8.08 -12.87 -7.00
N SER A 86 -8.96 -11.90 -6.83
CA SER A 86 -10.41 -12.01 -7.05
C SER A 86 -10.90 -11.04 -8.13
N SER A 87 -12.17 -11.15 -8.51
CA SER A 87 -12.81 -10.28 -9.51
C SER A 87 -12.55 -8.80 -9.22
N HIS A 88 -12.26 -8.01 -10.26
CA HIS A 88 -12.06 -6.56 -10.16
C HIS A 88 -13.35 -5.84 -9.76
N THR A 89 -13.65 -5.83 -8.48
CA THR A 89 -14.82 -5.16 -7.90
C THR A 89 -14.36 -4.19 -6.83
N GLY A 90 -15.12 -3.10 -6.65
CA GLY A 90 -14.83 -2.12 -5.59
C GLY A 90 -14.78 -2.75 -4.20
N TYR A 91 -15.59 -3.79 -3.98
CA TYR A 91 -15.57 -4.57 -2.73
C TYR A 91 -14.21 -5.23 -2.48
N ASN A 92 -13.65 -5.93 -3.46
CA ASN A 92 -12.37 -6.62 -3.28
C ASN A 92 -11.23 -5.63 -3.06
N PHE A 93 -11.22 -4.52 -3.79
CA PHE A 93 -10.25 -3.46 -3.59
C PHE A 93 -10.39 -2.80 -2.21
N SER A 94 -11.62 -2.55 -1.74
CA SER A 94 -11.85 -2.00 -0.39
C SER A 94 -11.31 -2.91 0.70
N LYS A 95 -11.46 -4.24 0.54
CA LYS A 95 -10.93 -5.22 1.48
C LYS A 95 -9.40 -5.21 1.50
N VAL A 96 -8.77 -5.23 0.33
CA VAL A 96 -7.30 -5.18 0.21
C VAL A 96 -6.75 -3.87 0.80
N LEU A 97 -7.40 -2.73 0.51
CA LEU A 97 -7.00 -1.45 1.08
C LEU A 97 -7.15 -1.42 2.60
N PHE A 98 -8.27 -1.93 3.13
CA PHE A 98 -8.49 -1.98 4.58
C PHE A 98 -7.48 -2.89 5.28
N GLU A 99 -7.22 -4.09 4.76
CA GLU A 99 -6.19 -5.00 5.28
C GLU A 99 -4.82 -4.33 5.31
N PHE A 100 -4.48 -3.59 4.24
CA PHE A 100 -3.28 -2.75 4.20
C PHE A 100 -3.29 -1.70 5.31
N LEU A 101 -4.31 -0.84 5.38
CA LEU A 101 -4.40 0.24 6.38
C LEU A 101 -4.28 -0.31 7.81
N ASN A 102 -4.99 -1.39 8.11
CA ASN A 102 -4.96 -2.05 9.41
C ASN A 102 -3.55 -2.59 9.73
N SER A 103 -2.90 -3.29 8.79
CA SER A 103 -1.56 -3.84 9.01
C SER A 103 -0.46 -2.79 9.19
N TYR A 104 -0.72 -1.55 8.79
CA TYR A 104 0.17 -0.40 8.99
C TYR A 104 -0.30 0.51 10.14
N ASN A 105 -1.41 0.21 10.83
CA ASN A 105 -2.07 1.07 11.83
C ASN A 105 -2.39 2.48 11.29
N LEU A 106 -2.90 2.56 10.06
CA LEU A 106 -3.19 3.81 9.35
C LEU A 106 -4.70 4.10 9.20
N THR A 107 -5.56 3.22 9.70
CA THR A 107 -7.02 3.29 9.64
C THR A 107 -7.55 4.69 10.03
N ASN A 108 -7.03 5.27 11.12
CA ASN A 108 -7.46 6.55 11.68
C ASN A 108 -6.77 7.78 11.04
N PHE A 109 -5.85 7.57 10.09
CA PHE A 109 -5.08 8.65 9.45
C PHE A 109 -5.45 8.85 7.99
N LEU A 110 -6.41 8.08 7.47
CA LEU A 110 -6.94 8.25 6.12
C LEU A 110 -7.74 9.55 6.02
N VAL A 111 -7.35 10.44 5.11
CA VAL A 111 -8.07 11.70 4.85
C VAL A 111 -8.78 11.69 3.50
N SER A 112 -8.18 11.06 2.49
CA SER A 112 -8.77 11.01 1.16
C SER A 112 -8.30 9.80 0.36
N ILE A 113 -9.14 9.37 -0.57
CA ILE A 113 -8.80 8.37 -1.58
C ILE A 113 -9.00 9.01 -2.95
N THR A 114 -7.96 9.02 -3.76
CA THR A 114 -8.01 9.31 -5.19
C THR A 114 -7.83 8.01 -5.93
N ALA A 115 -8.66 7.71 -6.93
CA ALA A 115 -8.55 6.47 -7.68
C ALA A 115 -8.79 6.72 -9.17
N ASN A 116 -8.16 5.93 -10.04
CA ASN A 116 -8.31 6.03 -11.49
C ASN A 116 -9.78 5.86 -11.93
N ASN A 117 -10.21 6.43 -13.07
CA ASN A 117 -11.64 6.52 -13.44
C ASN A 117 -12.29 5.17 -13.83
N THR A 118 -12.50 4.30 -12.86
CA THR A 118 -13.26 3.06 -13.00
C THR A 118 -14.59 3.16 -12.24
N SER A 119 -15.61 2.46 -12.73
CA SER A 119 -16.96 2.46 -12.14
C SER A 119 -17.01 1.90 -10.71
N TYR A 120 -15.92 1.26 -10.26
CA TYR A 120 -15.81 0.64 -8.94
C TYR A 120 -15.41 1.59 -7.82
N ASN A 121 -14.92 2.81 -8.12
CA ASN A 121 -14.37 3.72 -7.12
C ASN A 121 -15.40 4.17 -6.08
N SER A 122 -16.63 4.48 -6.54
CA SER A 122 -17.71 4.91 -5.65
C SER A 122 -18.08 3.80 -4.66
N THR A 123 -18.14 2.55 -5.14
CA THR A 123 -18.35 1.37 -4.28
C THR A 123 -17.18 1.13 -3.33
N LEU A 124 -15.94 1.33 -3.78
CA LEU A 124 -14.76 1.24 -2.91
C LEU A 124 -14.83 2.28 -1.78
N ALA A 125 -15.03 3.55 -2.13
CA ALA A 125 -15.01 4.65 -1.17
C ALA A 125 -16.11 4.49 -0.11
N ALA A 126 -17.35 4.25 -0.55
CA ALA A 126 -18.48 4.03 0.36
C ALA A 126 -18.27 2.81 1.27
N ARG A 127 -17.61 1.77 0.77
CA ARG A 127 -17.33 0.57 1.56
C ARG A 127 -16.22 0.78 2.57
N VAL A 128 -15.17 1.53 2.21
CA VAL A 128 -14.11 1.89 3.14
C VAL A 128 -14.69 2.74 4.27
N GLU A 129 -15.47 3.78 3.94
CA GLU A 129 -16.17 4.62 4.93
C GLU A 129 -17.00 3.78 5.91
N GLN A 130 -17.84 2.88 5.40
CA GLN A 130 -18.64 1.99 6.26
C GLN A 130 -17.81 1.10 7.21
N ILE A 131 -16.66 0.60 6.74
CA ILE A 131 -15.80 -0.24 7.58
C ILE A 131 -15.15 0.59 8.68
N LEU A 132 -14.68 1.80 8.36
CA LEU A 132 -14.06 2.69 9.32
C LEU A 132 -15.05 3.12 10.41
N ASP A 133 -16.27 3.50 10.02
CA ASP A 133 -17.34 3.87 10.96
C ASP A 133 -17.71 2.72 11.92
N SER A 134 -17.66 1.47 11.43
CA SER A 134 -17.97 0.31 12.27
C SER A 134 -16.90 0.00 13.32
N GLU A 135 -15.63 0.26 13.02
CA GLU A 135 -14.52 0.07 13.98
C GLU A 135 -14.55 1.14 15.08
N GLU A 136 -14.91 2.39 14.76
CA GLU A 136 -15.08 3.45 15.76
C GLU A 136 -16.21 3.15 16.76
N ALA A 137 -17.26 2.43 16.32
CA ALA A 137 -18.38 2.05 17.18
C ALA A 137 -18.02 0.91 18.16
N GLU A 138 -17.11 0.01 17.79
CA GLU A 138 -16.64 -1.05 18.69
C GLU A 138 -15.68 -0.52 19.77
N ASP A 139 -14.78 0.42 19.44
CA ASP A 139 -13.84 1.02 20.40
C ASP A 139 -14.56 1.88 21.48
N ASN A 140 -15.72 2.44 21.15
CA ASN A 140 -16.53 3.26 22.07
C ASN A 140 -17.58 2.47 22.88
N SER A 141 -17.58 1.13 22.81
CA SER A 141 -18.49 0.32 23.62
C SER A 141 -18.13 0.40 25.11
N PRO A 142 -19.07 0.71 26.02
CA PRO A 142 -18.76 0.88 27.44
C PRO A 142 -18.21 -0.42 28.03
N VAL A 143 -17.01 -0.33 28.61
CA VAL A 143 -16.40 -1.41 29.40
C VAL A 143 -17.39 -1.81 30.49
N GLY A 144 -17.91 -3.03 30.39
CA GLY A 144 -18.98 -3.51 31.27
C GLY A 144 -18.60 -3.38 32.75
N GLU A 145 -19.39 -2.60 33.49
CA GLU A 145 -19.38 -2.63 34.95
C GLU A 145 -19.74 -4.05 35.40
N THR A 146 -18.79 -4.73 36.03
CA THR A 146 -19.06 -5.98 36.74
C THR A 146 -20.01 -5.68 37.90
N PRO A 147 -21.19 -6.34 38.01
CA PRO A 147 -22.09 -6.11 39.13
C PRO A 147 -21.40 -6.54 40.42
N GLY A 148 -21.20 -5.60 41.33
CA GLY A 148 -20.76 -5.88 42.69
C GLY A 148 -21.73 -6.86 43.35
N LYS A 149 -21.20 -8.01 43.78
CA LYS A 149 -21.97 -8.95 44.60
C LYS A 149 -22.30 -8.26 45.93
N SER A 150 -23.60 -8.12 46.20
CA SER A 150 -24.17 -7.82 47.52
C SER A 150 -24.04 -9.02 48.45
#